data_AF-A0A939ISC8-F1
#
_entry.id   AF-A0A939ISC8-F1
#
_cell.length_a   1.000
_cell.length_b   1.000
_cell.length_c   1.000
_cell.angle_alpha   90.00
_cell.angle_beta   90.00
_cell.angle_gamma   90.00
#
_symmetry.space_group_name_H-M   'P 1'
#
loop_
_entity.id
_entity.type
_entity.pdbx_description
1 polymer ?
#
loop_
_entity_poly.entity_id
_entity_poly.type
_entity_poly.pdbx_seq_one_letter_code
_entity_poly.pdbx_strand_id
1 'polypeptide(L)'
;MSKGKLLALVLIVAAFFAGRYFFATGPVQMTDSRGGASYGGNQEATADGERRSGSLVRGIHMAPMTGQVHEVRAGEKIMDTVKLAQSGDTIHVYPGTYSETVYIDKDNIRLVGIIEEGQRATLDGKGHLNDAILYSGNDIVVENFLITKYKGNAIMGQAGNNFEIRNNIIVDTGVYGIFPQLGKNGIVTHNVISGIEDAAIYVGMSDNIHVAHNHVFDSVAGIEIENSRHAIVENNFVTNNTGGILAFITPGLPVKTTYDVIIRNNFIVGNNHKNFAAPGSTVAGIPPGTGILIMAADEVVVEGNIISDNKTAGIIITDHNNAPNTTIDPESDPAPDKVAILDNLMSNNGYDSIDEVKALMLTEFKTGKVDIVRVGVSRDSCIINRHQYVTVGVDKWAECGFTHTGDVLTYLLDEPVPPREIDPAEAGKVAYLGICAGCHTYTGRMIGPPVQVIQALYMDDPQGLADYIANPVKKRDDYPQMPPQDYLDPATRLAVAEYMLSVTK
;
A
#
# COMPACT_ATOMS: atom_id res chain seq x y z
N MET A 1 -38.27 35.96 48.02
CA MET A 1 -38.38 35.00 46.89
C MET A 1 -39.43 33.95 47.27
N SER A 2 -40.42 33.65 46.43
CA SER A 2 -41.47 32.68 46.81
C SER A 2 -40.87 31.27 46.98
N LYS A 3 -41.40 30.46 47.90
CA LYS A 3 -40.91 29.11 48.20
C LYS A 3 -40.77 28.24 46.94
N GLY A 4 -41.64 28.42 45.95
CA GLY A 4 -41.55 27.73 44.65
C GLY A 4 -40.35 28.15 43.79
N LYS A 5 -39.94 29.42 43.80
CA LYS A 5 -38.75 29.89 43.08
C LYS A 5 -37.45 29.40 43.73
N LEU A 6 -37.44 29.22 45.05
CA LEU A 6 -36.31 28.64 45.77
C LEU A 6 -36.17 27.14 45.45
N LEU A 7 -37.27 26.39 45.41
CA LEU A 7 -37.26 24.97 45.08
C LEU A 7 -36.82 24.71 43.63
N ALA A 8 -37.29 25.51 42.68
CA ALA A 8 -36.87 25.42 41.28
C ALA A 8 -35.37 25.72 41.11
N LEU A 9 -34.84 26.72 41.82
CA LEU A 9 -33.41 27.02 41.80
C LEU A 9 -32.57 25.86 42.35
N VAL A 10 -33.01 25.26 43.46
CA VAL A 10 -32.33 24.10 44.06
C VAL A 10 -32.32 22.91 43.11
N LEU A 11 -33.44 22.63 42.42
CA LEU A 11 -33.52 21.54 41.44
C LEU A 11 -32.64 21.78 40.21
N ILE A 12 -32.58 23.01 39.70
CA ILE A 12 -31.71 23.37 38.57
C ILE A 12 -30.23 23.23 38.97
N VAL A 13 -29.87 23.71 40.16
CA VAL A 13 -28.50 23.60 40.69
C VAL A 13 -28.14 22.13 40.93
N ALA A 14 -29.04 21.34 41.52
CA ALA A 14 -28.84 19.90 41.71
C ALA A 14 -28.70 19.15 40.38
N ALA A 15 -29.53 19.46 39.38
CA ALA A 15 -29.43 18.89 38.03
C ALA A 15 -28.13 19.30 37.31
N PHE A 16 -27.67 20.54 37.51
CA PHE A 16 -26.39 21.02 36.97
C PHE A 16 -25.19 20.30 37.61
N PHE A 17 -25.18 20.11 38.93
CA PHE A 17 -24.12 19.37 39.62
C PHE A 17 -24.19 17.87 39.38
N ALA A 18 -25.39 17.28 39.29
CA ALA A 18 -25.56 15.90 38.88
C ALA A 18 -25.11 15.71 37.43
N GLY A 19 -25.47 16.62 36.53
CA GLY A 19 -25.00 16.63 35.15
C GLY A 19 -23.48 16.73 35.07
N ARG A 20 -22.85 17.60 35.87
CA ARG A 20 -21.39 17.67 35.96
C ARG A 20 -20.76 16.40 36.56
N TYR A 21 -21.42 15.73 37.50
CA TYR A 21 -20.91 14.51 38.12
C TYR A 21 -21.04 13.29 37.20
N PHE A 22 -22.14 13.16 36.47
CA PHE A 22 -22.42 12.04 35.57
C PHE A 22 -21.85 12.23 34.15
N PHE A 23 -21.68 13.47 33.70
CA PHE A 23 -21.19 13.82 32.37
C PHE A 23 -19.88 14.64 32.40
N ALA A 24 -19.16 14.69 33.53
CA ALA A 24 -17.76 15.09 33.49
C ALA A 24 -17.03 14.05 32.65
N THR A 25 -16.69 14.42 31.42
CA THR A 25 -15.59 13.79 30.71
C THR A 25 -14.36 13.97 31.60
N GLY A 26 -13.87 12.87 32.18
CA GLY A 26 -12.55 12.89 32.82
C GLY A 26 -11.51 13.46 31.85
N PRO A 27 -10.38 13.99 32.37
CA PRO A 27 -9.28 14.34 31.48
C PRO A 27 -8.99 13.16 30.56
N VAL A 28 -8.75 13.44 29.26
CA VAL A 28 -8.28 12.41 28.31
C VAL A 28 -7.12 11.70 28.99
N GLN A 29 -7.32 10.43 29.33
CA GLN A 29 -6.33 9.67 30.07
C GLN A 29 -5.29 9.24 29.04
N MET A 30 -4.22 10.03 28.92
CA MET A 30 -3.06 9.68 28.12
C MET A 30 -2.45 8.40 28.72
N THR A 31 -2.61 7.28 28.03
CA THR A 31 -1.96 6.03 28.38
C THR A 31 -0.55 6.04 27.79
N ASP A 32 0.45 5.74 28.62
CA ASP A 32 1.84 5.62 28.17
C ASP A 32 2.17 4.14 28.03
N SER A 33 2.11 3.64 26.80
CA SER A 33 2.38 2.25 26.47
C SER A 33 3.87 1.93 26.28
N ARG A 34 4.78 2.90 26.44
CA ARG A 34 6.23 2.71 26.22
C ARG A 34 6.94 1.85 27.29
N GLY A 35 6.27 1.54 28.39
CA GLY A 35 6.83 0.75 29.50
C GLY A 35 6.48 -0.73 29.51
N GLY A 36 5.64 -1.20 28.57
CA GLY A 36 5.23 -2.61 28.48
C GLY A 36 6.16 -3.47 27.63
N ALA A 37 5.76 -4.70 27.35
CA ALA A 37 6.52 -5.57 26.46
C ALA A 37 6.41 -5.07 25.00
N SER A 38 7.51 -5.15 24.25
CA SER A 38 7.50 -4.86 22.81
C SER A 38 6.98 -6.06 22.02
N TYR A 39 6.31 -5.76 20.91
CA TYR A 39 6.14 -6.69 19.81
C TYR A 39 7.52 -7.18 19.34
N GLY A 40 7.66 -8.50 19.17
CA GLY A 40 8.93 -9.13 18.84
C GLY A 40 9.23 -9.24 17.35
N GLY A 41 8.23 -9.04 16.48
CA GLY A 41 8.31 -9.33 15.05
C GLY A 41 8.50 -10.82 14.74
N ASN A 42 8.34 -11.21 13.47
CA ASN A 42 8.66 -12.55 12.97
C ASN A 42 10.00 -12.60 12.21
N GLN A 43 10.99 -11.79 12.59
CA GLN A 43 12.30 -11.86 11.94
C GLN A 43 12.96 -13.23 12.16
N GLU A 44 13.41 -13.86 11.07
CA GLU A 44 14.27 -15.05 11.14
C GLU A 44 15.51 -14.72 11.98
N ALA A 45 15.71 -15.47 13.06
CA ALA A 45 16.94 -15.38 13.84
C ALA A 45 18.12 -15.73 12.91
N THR A 46 19.04 -14.77 12.73
CA THR A 46 20.35 -15.08 12.16
C THR A 46 21.01 -16.20 12.98
N ALA A 47 21.88 -17.00 12.36
CA ALA A 47 22.50 -18.20 12.94
C ALA A 47 23.22 -17.97 14.30
N ASP A 48 23.42 -16.72 14.72
CA ASP A 48 24.07 -16.33 15.97
C ASP A 48 23.10 -15.95 17.11
N GLY A 49 21.79 -16.08 16.95
CA GLY A 49 20.81 -15.96 18.06
C GLY A 49 20.65 -14.56 18.67
N GLU A 50 21.25 -13.52 18.09
CA GLU A 50 21.04 -12.13 18.50
C GLU A 50 19.92 -11.48 17.66
N ARG A 51 18.87 -10.99 18.33
CA ARG A 51 17.89 -10.07 17.73
C ARG A 51 18.61 -8.74 17.47
N ARG A 52 18.99 -8.48 16.22
CA ARG A 52 19.69 -7.24 15.87
C ARG A 52 18.67 -6.14 15.56
N SER A 53 18.59 -5.17 16.46
CA SER A 53 17.94 -3.88 16.26
C SER A 53 18.60 -3.17 15.08
N GLY A 54 18.05 -3.32 13.86
CA GLY A 54 18.53 -2.63 12.67
C GLY A 54 18.44 -1.10 12.83
N SER A 55 19.51 -0.37 12.55
CA SER A 55 19.45 1.10 12.49
C SER A 55 18.80 1.52 11.18
N LEU A 56 17.86 2.47 11.20
CA LEU A 56 17.28 3.09 9.99
C LEU A 56 18.37 3.61 9.03
N VAL A 57 19.52 4.04 9.56
CA VAL A 57 20.66 4.54 8.78
C VAL A 57 21.47 3.40 8.13
N ARG A 58 21.40 2.18 8.66
CA ARG A 58 22.07 1.00 8.08
C ARG A 58 21.20 0.22 7.08
N GLY A 59 19.87 0.25 7.23
CA GLY A 59 18.95 -0.50 6.37
C GLY A 59 18.79 0.09 4.96
N ILE A 60 19.12 1.36 4.74
CA ILE A 60 19.27 1.92 3.39
C ILE A 60 20.69 1.60 2.91
N HIS A 61 20.93 0.34 2.58
CA HIS A 61 22.21 -0.09 2.01
C HIS A 61 22.31 0.45 0.58
N MET A 62 22.72 1.71 0.43
CA MET A 62 23.03 2.25 -0.89
C MET A 62 24.37 1.66 -1.33
N ALA A 63 24.36 0.87 -2.40
CA ALA A 63 25.60 0.51 -3.07
C ALA A 63 26.41 1.79 -3.33
N PRO A 64 27.73 1.80 -3.05
CA PRO A 64 28.56 2.97 -3.26
C PRO A 64 28.48 3.42 -4.72
N MET A 65 28.48 4.73 -4.97
CA MET A 65 28.55 5.29 -6.32
C MET A 65 29.91 4.99 -6.93
N THR A 66 30.03 3.83 -7.57
CA THR A 66 31.29 3.32 -8.12
C THR A 66 31.38 3.47 -9.64
N GLY A 67 30.25 3.70 -10.32
CA GLY A 67 30.19 3.88 -11.77
C GLY A 67 30.38 5.32 -12.24
N GLN A 68 30.14 5.52 -13.53
CA GLN A 68 30.21 6.83 -14.18
C GLN A 68 28.94 7.64 -13.93
N VAL A 69 29.08 8.96 -13.97
CA VAL A 69 27.95 9.89 -13.96
C VAL A 69 27.66 10.32 -15.39
N HIS A 70 26.43 10.05 -15.84
CA HIS A 70 25.90 10.50 -17.12
C HIS A 70 24.99 11.70 -16.90
N GLU A 71 24.95 12.61 -17.86
CA GLU A 71 24.05 13.76 -17.84
C GLU A 71 22.99 13.64 -18.94
N VAL A 72 21.77 14.04 -18.62
CA VAL A 72 20.66 14.21 -19.57
C VAL A 72 20.11 15.62 -19.41
N ARG A 73 20.12 16.39 -20.48
CA ARG A 73 19.64 17.77 -20.53
C ARG A 73 18.36 17.87 -21.37
N ALA A 74 17.68 19.01 -21.25
CA ALA A 74 16.45 19.25 -21.99
C ALA A 74 16.66 19.07 -23.51
N GLY A 75 15.78 18.29 -24.14
CA GLY A 75 15.87 17.93 -25.57
C GLY A 75 16.54 16.57 -25.84
N GLU A 76 17.21 15.99 -24.85
CA GLU A 76 17.74 14.62 -24.90
C GLU A 76 16.71 13.61 -24.37
N LYS A 77 16.98 12.32 -24.59
CA LYS A 77 16.17 11.22 -24.06
C LYS A 77 16.88 10.54 -22.91
N ILE A 78 16.18 10.37 -21.80
CA ILE A 78 16.67 9.63 -20.63
C ILE A 78 16.94 8.17 -21.03
N MET A 79 16.05 7.56 -21.81
CA MET A 79 16.17 6.16 -22.20
C MET A 79 17.41 5.88 -23.06
N ASP A 80 17.87 6.85 -23.87
CA ASP A 80 19.08 6.67 -24.67
C ASP A 80 20.33 6.60 -23.78
N THR A 81 20.38 7.38 -22.70
CA THR A 81 21.43 7.30 -21.69
C THR A 81 21.32 6.01 -20.86
N VAL A 82 20.11 5.57 -20.50
CA VAL A 82 19.91 4.29 -19.79
C VAL A 82 20.44 3.10 -20.61
N LYS A 83 20.28 3.11 -21.94
CA LYS A 83 20.86 2.07 -22.81
C LYS A 83 22.39 2.03 -22.75
N LEU A 84 23.04 3.19 -22.64
CA LEU A 84 24.50 3.31 -22.58
C LEU A 84 25.06 3.02 -21.17
N ALA A 85 24.28 3.28 -20.13
CA ALA A 85 24.69 3.10 -18.75
C ALA A 85 25.06 1.63 -18.44
N GLN A 86 26.01 1.45 -17.55
CA GLN A 86 26.45 0.18 -16.99
C GLN A 86 26.04 0.07 -15.53
N SER A 87 26.06 -1.15 -14.98
CA SER A 87 25.79 -1.34 -13.55
C SER A 87 26.74 -0.51 -12.69
N GLY A 88 26.19 0.20 -11.71
CA GLY A 88 26.90 1.16 -10.85
C GLY A 88 26.84 2.61 -11.30
N ASP A 89 26.35 2.88 -12.51
CA ASP A 89 26.28 4.23 -13.05
C ASP A 89 25.14 5.05 -12.43
N THR A 90 25.35 6.37 -12.44
CA THR A 90 24.36 7.37 -12.04
C THR A 90 23.97 8.20 -13.25
N ILE A 91 22.67 8.44 -13.44
CA ILE A 91 22.12 9.24 -14.52
C ILE A 91 21.48 10.49 -13.90
N HIS A 92 22.14 11.63 -14.10
CA HIS A 92 21.65 12.94 -13.69
C HIS A 92 20.76 13.53 -14.78
N VAL A 93 19.49 13.75 -14.47
CA VAL A 93 18.52 14.35 -15.38
C VAL A 93 18.24 15.78 -14.93
N TYR A 94 18.67 16.75 -15.74
CA TYR A 94 18.52 18.17 -15.44
C TYR A 94 17.08 18.67 -15.68
N PRO A 95 16.70 19.85 -15.14
CA PRO A 95 15.39 20.42 -15.39
C PRO A 95 15.04 20.50 -16.88
N GLY A 96 13.84 20.03 -17.21
CA GLY A 96 13.35 19.85 -18.56
C GLY A 96 12.07 19.03 -18.57
N THR A 97 11.38 18.98 -19.71
CA THR A 97 10.21 18.12 -19.90
C THR A 97 10.57 16.97 -20.82
N TYR A 98 10.39 15.75 -20.33
CA TYR A 98 10.68 14.49 -20.99
C TYR A 98 9.38 13.73 -21.16
N SER A 99 9.07 13.31 -22.39
CA SER A 99 7.88 12.52 -22.70
C SER A 99 8.30 11.19 -23.31
N GLU A 100 8.63 10.25 -22.44
CA GLU A 100 9.07 8.91 -22.77
C GLU A 100 8.75 7.94 -21.64
N THR A 101 8.96 6.66 -21.89
CA THR A 101 9.02 5.64 -20.85
C THR A 101 10.49 5.22 -20.68
N VAL A 102 10.94 5.14 -19.43
CA VAL A 102 12.31 4.78 -19.06
C VAL A 102 12.31 3.38 -18.46
N TYR A 103 13.03 2.45 -19.10
CA TYR A 103 13.14 1.06 -18.67
C TYR A 103 14.55 0.77 -18.15
N ILE A 104 14.68 0.35 -16.91
CA ILE A 104 15.96 0.07 -16.24
C ILE A 104 16.04 -1.43 -15.93
N ASP A 105 16.76 -2.17 -16.77
CA ASP A 105 16.96 -3.62 -16.66
C ASP A 105 18.30 -4.03 -16.03
N LYS A 106 19.17 -3.05 -15.76
CA LYS A 106 20.50 -3.25 -15.18
C LYS A 106 20.47 -2.99 -13.69
N ASP A 107 21.22 -3.80 -12.96
CA ASP A 107 21.42 -3.62 -11.52
C ASP A 107 22.22 -2.35 -11.21
N ASN A 108 22.03 -1.80 -10.01
CA ASN A 108 22.81 -0.70 -9.43
C ASN A 108 22.79 0.57 -10.29
N ILE A 109 21.62 0.94 -10.80
CA ILE A 109 21.41 2.19 -11.53
C ILE A 109 20.76 3.22 -10.62
N ARG A 110 21.33 4.43 -10.60
CA ARG A 110 20.74 5.58 -9.90
C ARG A 110 20.21 6.57 -10.91
N LEU A 111 18.90 6.75 -10.95
CA LEU A 111 18.24 7.75 -11.77
C LEU A 111 17.87 8.95 -10.88
N VAL A 112 18.51 10.10 -11.12
CA VAL A 112 18.50 11.25 -10.21
C VAL A 112 18.08 12.51 -10.96
N GLY A 113 16.95 13.09 -10.60
CA GLY A 113 16.56 14.44 -11.02
C GLY A 113 17.44 15.51 -10.34
N ILE A 114 18.07 16.37 -11.13
CA ILE A 114 18.77 17.54 -10.60
C ILE A 114 17.76 18.64 -10.36
N ILE A 115 17.87 19.28 -9.19
CA ILE A 115 17.02 20.41 -8.79
C ILE A 115 17.81 21.71 -8.96
N GLU A 116 17.42 22.56 -9.92
CA GLU A 116 18.00 23.88 -10.12
C GLU A 116 16.92 24.95 -9.94
N GLU A 117 17.17 25.92 -9.06
CA GLU A 117 16.21 27.01 -8.77
C GLU A 117 14.79 26.53 -8.40
N GLY A 118 14.70 25.35 -7.77
CA GLY A 118 13.43 24.72 -7.39
C GLY A 118 12.72 23.97 -8.53
N GLN A 119 13.28 23.97 -9.75
CA GLN A 119 12.77 23.19 -10.88
C GLN A 119 13.34 21.77 -10.87
N ARG A 120 12.54 20.81 -11.31
CA ARG A 120 12.89 19.38 -11.41
C ARG A 120 12.81 18.92 -12.86
N ALA A 121 13.48 17.82 -13.18
CA ALA A 121 13.15 17.04 -14.38
C ALA A 121 11.68 16.57 -14.31
N THR A 122 10.92 16.87 -15.36
CA THR A 122 9.49 16.51 -15.47
C THR A 122 9.31 15.39 -16.49
N LEU A 123 8.89 14.22 -16.05
CA LEU A 123 8.35 13.17 -16.90
C LEU A 123 6.86 13.44 -17.12
N ASP A 124 6.46 13.79 -18.34
CA ASP A 124 5.08 14.08 -18.73
C ASP A 124 4.58 13.04 -19.75
N GLY A 125 3.67 12.19 -19.29
CA GLY A 125 3.03 11.13 -20.08
C GLY A 125 1.99 11.64 -21.08
N LYS A 126 1.67 12.94 -21.05
CA LYS A 126 0.72 13.63 -21.96
C LYS A 126 -0.66 12.99 -22.03
N GLY A 127 -1.05 12.24 -21.00
CA GLY A 127 -2.31 11.50 -20.91
C GLY A 127 -2.42 10.30 -21.87
N HIS A 128 -1.32 9.87 -22.49
CA HIS A 128 -1.35 8.77 -23.46
C HIS A 128 -0.19 7.77 -23.35
N LEU A 129 0.94 8.14 -22.73
CA LEU A 129 1.97 7.19 -22.35
C LEU A 129 1.52 6.37 -21.14
N ASN A 130 1.92 5.10 -21.08
CA ASN A 130 1.48 4.20 -20.01
C ASN A 130 2.27 4.43 -18.74
N ASP A 131 3.55 4.11 -18.72
CA ASP A 131 4.38 4.17 -17.51
C ASP A 131 5.54 5.15 -17.69
N ALA A 132 5.97 5.81 -16.60
CA ALA A 132 7.09 6.75 -16.67
C ALA A 132 8.43 6.04 -16.48
N ILE A 133 8.60 5.34 -15.36
CA ILE A 133 9.82 4.61 -15.02
C ILE A 133 9.45 3.19 -14.64
N LEU A 134 10.03 2.21 -15.34
CA LEU A 134 10.00 0.80 -14.95
C LEU A 134 11.41 0.33 -14.64
N TYR A 135 11.55 -0.47 -13.60
CA TYR A 135 12.80 -1.14 -13.30
C TYR A 135 12.60 -2.63 -13.00
N SER A 136 13.52 -3.46 -13.48
CA SER A 136 13.63 -4.87 -13.11
C SER A 136 15.00 -5.21 -12.49
N GLY A 137 15.98 -4.32 -12.65
CA GLY A 137 17.26 -4.41 -11.96
C GLY A 137 17.13 -4.30 -10.44
N ASN A 138 18.15 -4.77 -9.74
CA ASN A 138 18.32 -4.64 -8.31
C ASN A 138 19.10 -3.37 -7.96
N ASP A 139 19.08 -2.94 -6.69
CA ASP A 139 19.87 -1.79 -6.22
C ASP A 139 19.51 -0.48 -6.95
N ILE A 140 18.22 -0.27 -7.19
CA ILE A 140 17.70 0.84 -7.99
C ILE A 140 17.36 2.04 -7.12
N VAL A 141 17.80 3.21 -7.57
CA VAL A 141 17.42 4.49 -6.97
C VAL A 141 16.65 5.32 -7.98
N VAL A 142 15.48 5.80 -7.60
CA VAL A 142 14.71 6.80 -8.35
C VAL A 142 14.41 7.98 -7.45
N GLU A 143 15.05 9.12 -7.72
CA GLU A 143 14.89 10.29 -6.89
C GLU A 143 14.71 11.60 -7.65
N ASN A 144 14.00 12.53 -7.00
CA ASN A 144 13.91 13.94 -7.34
C ASN A 144 13.10 14.33 -8.59
N PHE A 145 12.26 13.46 -9.14
CA PHE A 145 11.46 13.75 -10.33
C PHE A 145 10.12 14.45 -10.02
N LEU A 146 9.61 15.18 -11.00
CA LEU A 146 8.18 15.44 -11.16
C LEU A 146 7.65 14.46 -12.22
N ILE A 147 6.62 13.67 -11.90
CA ILE A 147 6.02 12.70 -12.83
C ILE A 147 4.52 12.96 -12.90
N THR A 148 3.98 13.07 -14.12
CA THR A 148 2.57 13.43 -14.30
C THR A 148 1.97 12.92 -15.61
N LYS A 149 0.65 12.74 -15.64
CA LYS A 149 -0.16 12.44 -16.83
C LYS A 149 0.24 11.17 -17.56
N TYR A 150 0.68 10.15 -16.82
CA TYR A 150 0.82 8.78 -17.33
C TYR A 150 -0.49 8.03 -17.11
N LYS A 151 -0.87 7.12 -18.01
CA LYS A 151 -2.13 6.36 -17.91
C LYS A 151 -2.03 5.10 -17.04
N GLY A 152 -0.83 4.54 -16.95
CA GLY A 152 -0.46 3.41 -16.11
C GLY A 152 0.14 3.93 -14.83
N ASN A 153 1.46 3.82 -14.70
CA ASN A 153 2.17 4.03 -13.45
C ASN A 153 3.21 5.14 -13.51
N ALA A 154 3.49 5.80 -12.37
CA ALA A 154 4.62 6.71 -12.31
C ALA A 154 5.94 5.92 -12.20
N ILE A 155 6.09 5.09 -11.17
CA ILE A 155 7.30 4.28 -10.95
C ILE A 155 6.87 2.83 -10.63
N MET A 156 7.24 1.87 -11.48
CA MET A 156 6.92 0.45 -11.30
C MET A 156 8.18 -0.41 -11.15
N GLY A 157 8.24 -1.20 -10.09
CA GLY A 157 9.28 -2.21 -9.88
C GLY A 157 8.78 -3.59 -10.28
N GLN A 158 9.54 -4.31 -11.08
CA GLN A 158 9.21 -5.63 -11.61
C GLN A 158 10.24 -6.65 -11.13
N ALA A 159 10.01 -7.18 -9.93
CA ALA A 159 10.90 -8.14 -9.27
C ALA A 159 12.31 -7.63 -8.88
N GLY A 160 12.57 -6.32 -8.98
CA GLY A 160 13.82 -5.71 -8.55
C GLY A 160 13.93 -5.62 -7.02
N ASN A 161 15.00 -6.17 -6.45
CA ASN A 161 15.30 -6.06 -5.02
C ASN A 161 16.08 -4.77 -4.70
N ASN A 162 16.18 -4.42 -3.42
CA ASN A 162 17.03 -3.31 -2.94
C ASN A 162 16.69 -1.98 -3.62
N PHE A 163 15.44 -1.53 -3.53
CA PHE A 163 15.03 -0.29 -4.18
C PHE A 163 14.89 0.88 -3.19
N GLU A 164 15.20 2.08 -3.67
CA GLU A 164 14.97 3.34 -2.98
C GLU A 164 14.24 4.32 -3.91
N ILE A 165 13.01 4.66 -3.54
CA ILE A 165 12.19 5.60 -4.30
C ILE A 165 11.90 6.79 -3.40
N ARG A 166 12.54 7.94 -3.68
CA ARG A 166 12.44 9.08 -2.76
C ARG A 166 12.38 10.47 -3.38
N ASN A 167 11.77 11.39 -2.63
CA ASN A 167 11.70 12.81 -2.98
C ASN A 167 11.13 13.06 -4.39
N ASN A 168 10.19 12.23 -4.84
CA ASN A 168 9.48 12.44 -6.09
C ASN A 168 8.16 13.18 -5.83
N ILE A 169 7.73 13.95 -6.82
CA ILE A 169 6.39 14.56 -6.88
C ILE A 169 5.63 13.85 -7.98
N ILE A 170 4.56 13.15 -7.63
CA ILE A 170 3.75 12.36 -8.56
C ILE A 170 2.32 12.91 -8.51
N VAL A 171 1.81 13.34 -9.66
CA VAL A 171 0.50 13.97 -9.75
C VAL A 171 -0.23 13.45 -10.97
N ASP A 172 -1.47 12.99 -10.80
CA ASP A 172 -2.36 12.63 -11.92
C ASP A 172 -1.71 11.58 -12.83
N THR A 173 -1.28 10.47 -12.23
CA THR A 173 -0.87 9.26 -12.96
C THR A 173 -1.92 8.18 -12.71
N GLY A 174 -2.29 7.44 -13.75
CA GLY A 174 -3.51 6.64 -13.82
C GLY A 174 -3.67 5.63 -12.69
N VAL A 175 -3.20 4.40 -12.89
CA VAL A 175 -3.50 3.28 -12.01
C VAL A 175 -2.74 3.40 -10.69
N TYR A 176 -1.40 3.41 -10.72
CA TYR A 176 -0.57 3.45 -9.51
C TYR A 176 0.44 4.60 -9.54
N GLY A 177 0.73 5.19 -8.38
CA GLY A 177 1.78 6.19 -8.25
C GLY A 177 3.16 5.52 -8.20
N ILE A 178 3.46 4.89 -7.06
CA ILE A 178 4.65 4.06 -6.85
C ILE A 178 4.21 2.62 -6.65
N PHE A 179 4.72 1.71 -7.47
CA PHE A 179 4.31 0.30 -7.50
C PHE A 179 5.50 -0.67 -7.58
N PRO A 180 6.28 -0.86 -6.50
CA PRO A 180 7.15 -2.02 -6.38
C PRO A 180 6.34 -3.32 -6.29
N GLN A 181 6.64 -4.25 -7.19
CA GLN A 181 6.02 -5.56 -7.23
C GLN A 181 7.07 -6.68 -7.17
N LEU A 182 6.81 -7.69 -6.34
CA LEU A 182 7.65 -8.88 -6.19
C LEU A 182 9.10 -8.56 -5.78
N GLY A 183 9.32 -7.39 -5.18
CA GLY A 183 10.62 -6.93 -4.71
C GLY A 183 10.87 -7.35 -3.27
N LYS A 184 12.14 -7.44 -2.90
CA LYS A 184 12.56 -7.64 -1.51
C LYS A 184 13.51 -6.54 -1.08
N ASN A 185 13.39 -6.10 0.17
CA ASN A 185 14.24 -5.10 0.79
C ASN A 185 14.14 -3.74 0.06
N GLY A 186 13.19 -2.89 0.44
CA GLY A 186 13.00 -1.62 -0.28
C GLY A 186 12.35 -0.53 0.53
N ILE A 187 12.69 0.72 0.20
CA ILE A 187 12.19 1.92 0.89
C ILE A 187 11.50 2.88 -0.08
N VAL A 188 10.31 3.35 0.32
CA VAL A 188 9.57 4.41 -0.35
C VAL A 188 9.42 5.57 0.62
N THR A 189 10.09 6.69 0.35
CA THR A 189 10.19 7.76 1.35
C THR A 189 10.22 9.19 0.82
N HIS A 190 9.67 10.14 1.58
CA HIS A 190 9.69 11.57 1.25
C HIS A 190 9.04 11.91 -0.11
N ASN A 191 8.13 11.08 -0.61
CA ASN A 191 7.40 11.37 -1.84
C ASN A 191 6.12 12.16 -1.56
N VAL A 192 5.69 12.96 -2.53
CA VAL A 192 4.39 13.65 -2.54
C VAL A 192 3.58 13.10 -3.71
N ILE A 193 2.45 12.45 -3.43
CA ILE A 193 1.72 11.66 -4.43
C ILE A 193 0.23 12.00 -4.36
N SER A 194 -0.39 12.28 -5.51
CA SER A 194 -1.81 12.60 -5.56
C SER A 194 -2.51 12.30 -6.88
N GLY A 195 -3.84 12.14 -6.81
CA GLY A 195 -4.69 11.97 -7.99
C GLY A 195 -4.55 10.60 -8.63
N ILE A 196 -4.44 9.54 -7.83
CA ILE A 196 -4.19 8.18 -8.32
C ILE A 196 -5.47 7.32 -8.24
N GLU A 197 -5.81 6.65 -9.34
CA GLU A 197 -7.08 5.93 -9.53
C GLU A 197 -7.20 4.64 -8.73
N ASP A 198 -6.08 3.97 -8.43
CA ASP A 198 -6.05 2.78 -7.60
C ASP A 198 -5.33 3.05 -6.27
N ALA A 199 -3.99 3.07 -6.25
CA ALA A 199 -3.23 3.37 -5.04
C ALA A 199 -2.04 4.31 -5.28
N ALA A 200 -1.91 5.33 -4.44
CA ALA A 200 -0.78 6.26 -4.52
C ALA A 200 0.56 5.60 -4.25
N ILE A 201 0.63 4.73 -3.23
CA ILE A 201 1.75 3.81 -3.01
C ILE A 201 1.16 2.41 -2.92
N TYR A 202 1.50 1.54 -3.88
CA TYR A 202 1.16 0.13 -3.90
C TYR A 202 2.41 -0.71 -3.64
N VAL A 203 2.47 -1.43 -2.53
CA VAL A 203 3.51 -2.44 -2.27
C VAL A 203 2.91 -3.81 -2.51
N GLY A 204 3.30 -4.43 -3.61
CA GLY A 204 2.69 -5.67 -4.10
C GLY A 204 3.57 -6.88 -3.99
N MET A 205 3.08 -7.97 -3.41
CA MET A 205 3.79 -9.26 -3.37
C MET A 205 5.25 -9.14 -2.91
N SER A 206 5.54 -8.17 -2.04
CA SER A 206 6.90 -7.77 -1.69
C SER A 206 7.22 -8.15 -0.25
N ASP A 207 8.50 -8.15 0.09
CA ASP A 207 8.99 -8.60 1.40
C ASP A 207 10.04 -7.63 1.94
N ASN A 208 10.07 -7.40 3.26
CA ASN A 208 11.00 -6.48 3.92
C ASN A 208 10.91 -5.04 3.39
N ILE A 209 9.73 -4.41 3.49
CA ILE A 209 9.46 -3.09 2.90
C ILE A 209 9.26 -2.02 3.97
N HIS A 210 9.75 -0.80 3.69
CA HIS A 210 9.57 0.36 4.54
C HIS A 210 8.95 1.53 3.76
N VAL A 211 7.76 1.96 4.15
CA VAL A 211 7.06 3.14 3.58
C VAL A 211 7.00 4.24 4.63
N ALA A 212 7.81 5.29 4.48
CA ALA A 212 7.92 6.31 5.51
C ALA A 212 8.02 7.76 5.02
N HIS A 213 7.49 8.70 5.78
CA HIS A 213 7.61 10.14 5.51
C HIS A 213 7.03 10.61 4.17
N ASN A 214 6.05 9.90 3.63
CA ASN A 214 5.36 10.30 2.40
C ASN A 214 4.14 11.18 2.72
N HIS A 215 3.76 12.03 1.78
CA HIS A 215 2.48 12.75 1.79
C HIS A 215 1.63 12.25 0.62
N VAL A 216 0.52 11.57 0.93
CA VAL A 216 -0.38 10.97 -0.06
C VAL A 216 -1.79 11.52 0.10
N PHE A 217 -2.38 12.00 -1.00
CA PHE A 217 -3.69 12.63 -0.97
C PHE A 217 -4.46 12.55 -2.29
N ASP A 218 -5.76 12.87 -2.26
CA ASP A 218 -6.64 12.93 -3.43
C ASP A 218 -6.62 11.65 -4.30
N SER A 219 -6.40 10.48 -3.70
CA SER A 219 -6.32 9.18 -4.39
C SER A 219 -7.41 8.22 -3.88
N VAL A 220 -7.59 7.06 -4.53
CA VAL A 220 -8.49 6.03 -4.00
C VAL A 220 -7.89 5.40 -2.75
N ALA A 221 -6.85 4.59 -2.86
CA ALA A 221 -6.03 4.15 -1.75
C ALA A 221 -4.83 5.09 -1.58
N GLY A 222 -4.57 5.54 -0.35
CA GLY A 222 -3.37 6.32 -0.04
C GLY A 222 -2.11 5.45 -0.06
N ILE A 223 -2.04 4.47 0.85
CA ILE A 223 -0.94 3.49 0.91
C ILE A 223 -1.56 2.10 1.00
N GLU A 224 -1.08 1.18 0.18
CA GLU A 224 -1.54 -0.19 0.12
C GLU A 224 -0.37 -1.16 0.28
N ILE A 225 -0.52 -2.09 1.24
CA ILE A 225 0.35 -3.24 1.47
C ILE A 225 -0.45 -4.49 1.08
N GLU A 226 -0.14 -5.03 -0.09
CA GLU A 226 -0.92 -6.08 -0.74
C GLU A 226 -0.06 -7.32 -0.96
N ASN A 227 -0.57 -8.45 -0.50
CA ASN A 227 0.06 -9.78 -0.55
C ASN A 227 1.54 -9.76 -0.13
N SER A 228 1.88 -8.88 0.82
CA SER A 228 3.26 -8.51 1.18
C SER A 228 3.56 -8.87 2.63
N ARG A 229 4.85 -9.02 2.95
CA ARG A 229 5.32 -9.54 4.25
C ARG A 229 6.36 -8.62 4.85
N HIS A 230 6.42 -8.56 6.18
CA HIS A 230 7.43 -7.80 6.92
C HIS A 230 7.49 -6.35 6.43
N ALA A 231 6.40 -5.61 6.60
CA ALA A 231 6.27 -4.23 6.12
C ALA A 231 6.06 -3.24 7.27
N ILE A 232 6.72 -2.07 7.19
CA ILE A 232 6.46 -0.94 8.08
C ILE A 232 5.90 0.23 7.28
N VAL A 233 4.77 0.78 7.74
CA VAL A 233 4.18 2.01 7.24
C VAL A 233 4.19 3.04 8.37
N GLU A 234 5.11 4.00 8.32
CA GLU A 234 5.26 4.96 9.43
C GLU A 234 5.50 6.42 9.05
N ASN A 235 5.10 7.33 9.94
CA ASN A 235 5.37 8.76 9.82
C ASN A 235 4.88 9.38 8.49
N ASN A 236 3.85 8.79 7.87
CA ASN A 236 3.25 9.31 6.66
C ASN A 236 2.12 10.29 6.99
N PHE A 237 1.89 11.25 6.10
CA PHE A 237 0.72 12.12 6.12
C PHE A 237 -0.25 11.65 5.02
N VAL A 238 -1.36 11.07 5.43
CA VAL A 238 -2.31 10.36 4.56
C VAL A 238 -3.66 11.05 4.68
N THR A 239 -4.00 11.89 3.70
CA THR A 239 -5.17 12.77 3.80
C THR A 239 -6.03 12.79 2.56
N ASN A 240 -7.34 12.99 2.73
CA ASN A 240 -8.27 13.14 1.62
C ASN A 240 -8.13 12.07 0.51
N ASN A 241 -7.87 10.82 0.87
CA ASN A 241 -8.04 9.67 -0.02
C ASN A 241 -9.44 9.07 0.17
N THR A 242 -9.80 8.03 -0.58
CA THR A 242 -11.03 7.25 -0.29
C THR A 242 -10.81 6.35 0.92
N GLY A 243 -9.73 5.58 0.89
CA GLY A 243 -9.15 4.82 1.99
C GLY A 243 -7.75 5.32 2.29
N GLY A 244 -7.40 5.49 3.57
CA GLY A 244 -6.08 6.00 3.97
C GLY A 244 -4.97 4.98 3.77
N ILE A 245 -4.85 4.03 4.70
CA ILE A 245 -3.84 2.96 4.68
C ILE A 245 -4.53 1.59 4.62
N LEU A 246 -4.06 0.72 3.74
CA LEU A 246 -4.66 -0.58 3.49
C LEU A 246 -3.61 -1.68 3.67
N ALA A 247 -3.99 -2.74 4.37
CA ALA A 247 -3.22 -3.98 4.46
C ALA A 247 -4.16 -5.15 4.16
N PHE A 248 -3.97 -5.81 3.02
CA PHE A 248 -4.88 -6.88 2.65
C PHE A 248 -4.29 -7.96 1.74
N ILE A 249 -5.06 -9.02 1.59
CA ILE A 249 -4.82 -10.09 0.61
C ILE A 249 -5.78 -9.92 -0.56
N THR A 250 -5.28 -9.79 -1.80
CA THR A 250 -6.07 -10.00 -3.00
C THR A 250 -6.08 -11.49 -3.35
N PRO A 251 -7.25 -12.12 -3.39
CA PRO A 251 -7.39 -13.50 -3.82
C PRO A 251 -6.94 -13.75 -5.26
N GLY A 252 -6.45 -14.96 -5.53
CA GLY A 252 -6.09 -15.38 -6.89
C GLY A 252 -4.77 -14.80 -7.38
N LEU A 253 -4.04 -14.07 -6.54
CA LEU A 253 -2.64 -13.76 -6.77
C LEU A 253 -1.71 -14.90 -6.34
N PRO A 254 -0.48 -14.93 -6.85
CA PRO A 254 0.46 -16.01 -6.56
C PRO A 254 1.00 -16.04 -5.12
N VAL A 255 1.28 -14.87 -4.53
CA VAL A 255 1.55 -14.79 -3.09
C VAL A 255 0.21 -14.78 -2.38
N LYS A 256 -0.03 -15.67 -1.42
CA LYS A 256 -1.36 -15.93 -0.80
C LYS A 256 -1.54 -15.30 0.58
N THR A 257 -0.64 -14.42 0.96
CA THR A 257 -0.45 -14.02 2.36
C THR A 257 -0.08 -12.55 2.43
N THR A 258 -0.61 -11.87 3.44
CA THR A 258 -0.11 -10.59 3.92
C THR A 258 0.06 -10.73 5.41
N TYR A 259 1.28 -10.62 5.94
CA TYR A 259 1.49 -10.75 7.38
C TYR A 259 2.68 -9.96 7.90
N ASP A 260 2.68 -9.70 9.21
CA ASP A 260 3.70 -8.94 9.91
C ASP A 260 3.84 -7.52 9.33
N VAL A 261 2.74 -6.77 9.44
CA VAL A 261 2.63 -5.39 8.96
C VAL A 261 2.46 -4.45 10.14
N ILE A 262 3.37 -3.50 10.30
CA ILE A 262 3.31 -2.48 11.34
C ILE A 262 2.86 -1.16 10.71
N ILE A 263 1.69 -0.66 11.12
CA ILE A 263 1.17 0.65 10.73
C ILE A 263 1.28 1.56 11.94
N ARG A 264 2.27 2.47 11.95
CA ARG A 264 2.52 3.31 13.13
C ARG A 264 2.83 4.77 12.92
N ASN A 265 2.48 5.61 13.88
CA ASN A 265 2.87 7.03 13.91
C ASN A 265 2.47 7.82 12.64
N ASN A 266 1.42 7.40 11.94
CA ASN A 266 0.91 8.11 10.77
C ASN A 266 -0.16 9.13 11.17
N PHE A 267 -0.28 10.19 10.37
CA PHE A 267 -1.42 11.10 10.41
C PHE A 267 -2.41 10.69 9.31
N ILE A 268 -3.54 10.11 9.70
CA ILE A 268 -4.55 9.53 8.81
C ILE A 268 -5.84 10.33 8.94
N VAL A 269 -5.92 11.42 8.17
CA VAL A 269 -6.86 12.51 8.44
C VAL A 269 -7.79 12.76 7.26
N GLY A 270 -9.09 12.70 7.51
CA GLY A 270 -10.08 13.16 6.56
C GLY A 270 -10.07 12.41 5.22
N ASN A 271 -9.77 11.11 5.21
CA ASN A 271 -9.79 10.28 4.01
C ASN A 271 -11.24 10.05 3.55
N ASN A 272 -11.86 11.08 2.98
CA ASN A 272 -13.27 11.16 2.61
C ASN A 272 -13.51 11.35 1.10
N HIS A 273 -12.44 11.33 0.30
CA HIS A 273 -12.51 11.59 -1.13
C HIS A 273 -13.40 10.57 -1.81
N LYS A 274 -14.16 10.99 -2.83
CA LYS A 274 -15.02 10.09 -3.59
C LYS A 274 -14.18 8.96 -4.19
N ASN A 275 -14.66 7.72 -4.14
CA ASN A 275 -14.03 6.60 -4.84
C ASN A 275 -14.18 6.78 -6.36
N PHE A 276 -13.07 6.72 -7.09
CA PHE A 276 -13.01 6.85 -8.54
C PHE A 276 -12.25 5.71 -9.23
N ALA A 277 -12.06 4.58 -8.52
CA ALA A 277 -11.39 3.41 -9.07
C ALA A 277 -12.17 2.78 -10.22
N ALA A 278 -11.46 1.98 -11.02
CA ALA A 278 -12.06 1.20 -12.09
C ALA A 278 -13.22 0.34 -11.55
N PRO A 279 -14.45 0.45 -12.09
CA PRO A 279 -15.59 -0.32 -11.62
C PRO A 279 -15.32 -1.83 -11.61
N GLY A 280 -15.65 -2.47 -10.49
CA GLY A 280 -15.45 -3.91 -10.28
C GLY A 280 -14.04 -4.31 -9.86
N SER A 281 -13.09 -3.38 -9.72
CA SER A 281 -11.84 -3.62 -8.98
C SER A 281 -12.12 -3.81 -7.49
N THR A 282 -11.18 -4.44 -6.78
CA THR A 282 -11.23 -4.61 -5.32
C THR A 282 -11.35 -3.25 -4.61
N VAL A 283 -10.50 -2.30 -4.96
CA VAL A 283 -10.46 -0.96 -4.34
C VAL A 283 -11.70 -0.11 -4.64
N ALA A 284 -12.43 -0.38 -5.72
CA ALA A 284 -13.74 0.25 -5.98
C ALA A 284 -14.80 -0.11 -4.91
N GLY A 285 -14.56 -1.17 -4.14
CA GLY A 285 -15.37 -1.57 -3.01
C GLY A 285 -15.12 -0.78 -1.72
N ILE A 286 -14.03 0.00 -1.64
CA ILE A 286 -13.67 0.72 -0.41
C ILE A 286 -14.67 1.87 -0.19
N PRO A 287 -15.38 1.88 0.96
CA PRO A 287 -16.21 3.01 1.32
C PRO A 287 -15.34 4.25 1.51
N PRO A 288 -15.67 5.39 0.87
CA PRO A 288 -15.00 6.64 1.20
C PRO A 288 -15.17 6.93 2.70
N GLY A 289 -14.15 7.46 3.37
CA GLY A 289 -14.19 7.65 4.82
C GLY A 289 -13.51 6.55 5.62
N THR A 290 -12.71 5.71 4.97
CA THR A 290 -11.99 4.62 5.64
C THR A 290 -10.60 5.12 6.03
N GLY A 291 -10.30 5.19 7.32
CA GLY A 291 -8.96 5.55 7.79
C GLY A 291 -7.94 4.46 7.48
N ILE A 292 -8.11 3.29 8.11
CA ILE A 292 -7.32 2.08 7.87
C ILE A 292 -8.25 0.93 7.46
N LEU A 293 -7.89 0.15 6.45
CA LEU A 293 -8.54 -1.12 6.10
C LEU A 293 -7.57 -2.29 6.31
N ILE A 294 -7.99 -3.26 7.11
CA ILE A 294 -7.33 -4.56 7.27
C ILE A 294 -8.27 -5.62 6.69
N MET A 295 -7.89 -6.24 5.58
CA MET A 295 -8.72 -7.26 4.92
C MET A 295 -7.94 -8.55 4.71
N ALA A 296 -8.28 -9.59 5.48
CA ALA A 296 -7.60 -10.88 5.46
C ALA A 296 -6.08 -10.86 5.74
N ALA A 297 -5.49 -9.70 6.07
CA ALA A 297 -4.10 -9.61 6.46
C ALA A 297 -3.91 -10.05 7.91
N ASP A 298 -2.89 -10.86 8.14
CA ASP A 298 -2.54 -11.40 9.44
C ASP A 298 -1.49 -10.55 10.14
N GLU A 299 -1.42 -10.63 11.47
CA GLU A 299 -0.35 -10.05 12.28
C GLU A 299 -0.11 -8.56 11.97
N VAL A 300 -1.21 -7.83 11.74
CA VAL A 300 -1.18 -6.39 11.53
C VAL A 300 -1.22 -5.69 12.88
N VAL A 301 -0.18 -4.91 13.18
CA VAL A 301 -0.09 -4.08 14.38
C VAL A 301 -0.35 -2.62 14.04
N VAL A 302 -1.35 -2.02 14.67
CA VAL A 302 -1.71 -0.61 14.48
C VAL A 302 -1.46 0.18 15.75
N GLU A 303 -0.49 1.09 15.75
CA GLU A 303 -0.07 1.83 16.96
C GLU A 303 0.33 3.27 16.70
N GLY A 304 0.17 4.15 17.68
CA GLY A 304 0.69 5.53 17.66
C GLY A 304 0.11 6.42 16.56
N ASN A 305 -0.88 5.97 15.80
CA ASN A 305 -1.45 6.75 14.70
C ASN A 305 -2.41 7.83 15.23
N ILE A 306 -2.47 8.96 14.54
CA ILE A 306 -3.51 9.97 14.72
C ILE A 306 -4.53 9.79 13.60
N ILE A 307 -5.69 9.22 13.94
CA ILE A 307 -6.72 8.83 12.99
C ILE A 307 -7.94 9.71 13.24
N SER A 308 -8.24 10.63 12.33
CA SER A 308 -9.30 11.61 12.58
C SER A 308 -10.08 12.01 11.34
N ASP A 309 -11.31 12.45 11.57
CA ASP A 309 -12.20 13.04 10.57
C ASP A 309 -12.53 12.10 9.38
N ASN A 310 -12.38 10.78 9.53
CA ASN A 310 -12.75 9.80 8.52
C ASN A 310 -14.25 9.45 8.66
N LYS A 311 -15.05 9.67 7.62
CA LYS A 311 -16.52 9.63 7.73
C LYS A 311 -17.09 8.24 8.04
N THR A 312 -16.46 7.16 7.55
CA THR A 312 -16.97 5.79 7.67
C THR A 312 -16.50 5.11 8.95
N ALA A 313 -15.18 5.07 9.19
CA ALA A 313 -14.58 4.57 10.43
C ALA A 313 -13.10 4.94 10.47
N GLY A 314 -12.50 4.91 11.66
CA GLY A 314 -11.06 5.04 11.83
C GLY A 314 -10.33 3.80 11.34
N ILE A 315 -10.79 2.61 11.75
CA ILE A 315 -10.26 1.31 11.34
C ILE A 315 -11.41 0.39 10.95
N ILE A 316 -11.30 -0.27 9.79
CA ILE A 316 -12.17 -1.34 9.34
C ILE A 316 -11.35 -2.63 9.24
N ILE A 317 -11.80 -3.69 9.90
CA ILE A 317 -11.23 -5.04 9.83
C ILE A 317 -12.29 -5.96 9.24
N THR A 318 -11.98 -6.66 8.16
CA THR A 318 -12.92 -7.56 7.48
C THR A 318 -12.25 -8.83 6.96
N ASP A 319 -13.01 -9.91 6.88
CA ASP A 319 -12.65 -11.08 6.08
C ASP A 319 -13.06 -10.88 4.60
N HIS A 320 -12.63 -11.78 3.72
CA HIS A 320 -13.03 -11.75 2.29
C HIS A 320 -14.52 -11.99 2.06
N ASN A 321 -15.22 -12.70 2.95
CA ASN A 321 -16.64 -13.03 2.78
C ASN A 321 -17.56 -11.81 2.97
N ASN A 322 -17.07 -10.79 3.66
CA ASN A 322 -17.79 -9.54 3.92
C ASN A 322 -17.25 -8.36 3.09
N ALA A 323 -16.23 -8.60 2.25
CA ALA A 323 -15.65 -7.59 1.38
C ALA A 323 -16.34 -7.56 0.01
N PRO A 324 -16.79 -6.39 -0.48
CA PRO A 324 -17.36 -6.25 -1.82
C PRO A 324 -16.29 -6.49 -2.90
N ASN A 325 -16.72 -6.95 -4.07
CA ASN A 325 -15.87 -7.21 -5.25
C ASN A 325 -14.73 -8.22 -5.03
N THR A 326 -14.78 -9.02 -3.96
CA THR A 326 -13.78 -10.03 -3.66
C THR A 326 -14.19 -11.40 -4.20
N THR A 327 -13.30 -12.04 -4.96
CA THR A 327 -13.50 -13.43 -5.43
C THR A 327 -12.80 -14.38 -4.47
N ILE A 328 -13.49 -15.37 -3.90
CA ILE A 328 -12.85 -16.26 -2.91
C ILE A 328 -11.79 -17.17 -3.55
N ASP A 329 -10.60 -17.18 -2.95
CA ASP A 329 -9.51 -18.09 -3.28
C ASP A 329 -9.34 -19.13 -2.16
N PRO A 330 -9.61 -20.42 -2.40
CA PRO A 330 -9.45 -21.49 -1.40
C PRO A 330 -8.04 -21.65 -0.85
N GLU A 331 -7.02 -21.14 -1.55
CA GLU A 331 -5.62 -21.21 -1.11
C GLU A 331 -5.20 -20.01 -0.25
N SER A 332 -6.03 -18.97 -0.19
CA SER A 332 -5.81 -17.80 0.65
C SER A 332 -6.66 -17.91 1.91
N ASP A 333 -6.09 -17.65 3.08
CA ASP A 333 -6.89 -17.53 4.30
C ASP A 333 -7.77 -16.27 4.18
N PRO A 334 -9.11 -16.38 4.26
CA PRO A 334 -9.97 -15.23 4.09
C PRO A 334 -10.06 -14.34 5.33
N ALA A 335 -9.63 -14.79 6.51
CA ALA A 335 -9.85 -14.07 7.76
C ALA A 335 -8.57 -13.38 8.25
N PRO A 336 -8.65 -12.11 8.70
CA PRO A 336 -7.52 -11.45 9.33
C PRO A 336 -7.29 -11.99 10.73
N ASP A 337 -6.10 -12.53 10.98
CA ASP A 337 -5.73 -13.10 12.27
C ASP A 337 -4.67 -12.28 13.01
N LYS A 338 -4.66 -12.40 14.34
CA LYS A 338 -3.67 -11.79 15.23
C LYS A 338 -3.48 -10.29 14.99
N VAL A 339 -4.55 -9.58 14.62
CA VAL A 339 -4.55 -8.13 14.52
C VAL A 339 -4.38 -7.56 15.93
N ALA A 340 -3.47 -6.62 16.09
CA ALA A 340 -3.20 -5.95 17.36
C ALA A 340 -3.47 -4.45 17.22
N ILE A 341 -4.50 -3.97 17.92
CA ILE A 341 -4.78 -2.53 18.01
C ILE A 341 -4.22 -2.01 19.32
N LEU A 342 -3.18 -1.20 19.21
CA LEU A 342 -2.50 -0.59 20.35
C LEU A 342 -2.96 0.86 20.56
N ASP A 343 -2.13 1.68 21.20
CA ASP A 343 -2.47 3.06 21.51
C ASP A 343 -2.48 3.94 20.28
N ASN A 344 -3.67 4.25 19.77
CA ASN A 344 -3.90 5.19 18.69
C ASN A 344 -4.74 6.37 19.21
N LEU A 345 -4.51 7.57 18.68
CA LEU A 345 -5.37 8.70 18.96
C LEU A 345 -6.47 8.77 17.89
N MET A 346 -7.71 8.46 18.27
CA MET A 346 -8.85 8.52 17.37
C MET A 346 -9.80 9.66 17.75
N SER A 347 -10.23 10.45 16.76
CA SER A 347 -11.17 11.54 17.00
C SER A 347 -12.06 11.80 15.80
N ASN A 348 -13.36 11.98 16.05
CA ASN A 348 -14.34 12.36 15.03
C ASN A 348 -14.33 11.42 13.79
N ASN A 349 -14.14 10.12 14.00
CA ASN A 349 -14.35 9.13 12.93
C ASN A 349 -15.80 8.64 12.92
N GLY A 350 -16.24 8.00 11.83
CA GLY A 350 -17.54 7.33 11.77
C GLY A 350 -18.75 8.25 11.96
N TYR A 351 -18.60 9.55 11.69
CA TYR A 351 -19.67 10.55 11.86
C TYR A 351 -20.74 10.49 10.78
N ASP A 352 -20.46 9.85 9.65
CA ASP A 352 -21.40 9.56 8.57
C ASP A 352 -21.10 8.19 7.96
N SER A 353 -21.21 7.16 8.81
CA SER A 353 -20.89 5.79 8.42
C SER A 353 -21.94 5.16 7.52
N ILE A 354 -21.55 4.13 6.78
CA ILE A 354 -22.43 3.38 5.88
C ILE A 354 -23.50 2.59 6.66
N ASP A 355 -24.60 2.22 5.99
CA ASP A 355 -25.75 1.59 6.64
C ASP A 355 -25.42 0.23 7.23
N GLU A 356 -24.52 -0.53 6.59
CA GLU A 356 -24.02 -1.82 7.07
C GLU A 356 -23.31 -1.69 8.41
N VAL A 357 -22.48 -0.65 8.58
CA VAL A 357 -21.77 -0.38 9.84
C VAL A 357 -22.76 0.07 10.91
N LYS A 358 -23.68 0.98 10.57
CA LYS A 358 -24.76 1.41 11.48
C LYS A 358 -25.60 0.22 11.94
N ALA A 359 -25.96 -0.69 11.04
CA ALA A 359 -26.69 -1.90 11.35
C ALA A 359 -25.90 -2.83 12.29
N LEU A 360 -24.60 -3.04 12.02
CA LEU A 360 -23.73 -3.83 12.88
C LEU A 360 -23.62 -3.24 14.29
N MET A 361 -23.48 -1.92 14.43
CA MET A 361 -23.47 -1.25 15.73
C MET A 361 -24.74 -1.51 16.54
N LEU A 362 -25.90 -1.50 15.88
CA LEU A 362 -27.19 -1.77 16.54
C LEU A 362 -27.29 -3.21 17.06
N THR A 363 -26.60 -4.18 16.44
CA THR A 363 -26.56 -5.57 16.96
C THR A 363 -25.86 -5.68 18.32
N GLU A 364 -24.96 -4.74 18.63
CA GLU A 364 -24.25 -4.64 19.91
C GLU A 364 -24.82 -3.52 20.80
N PHE A 365 -25.99 -2.96 20.46
CA PHE A 365 -26.63 -1.83 21.16
C PHE A 365 -25.75 -0.57 21.25
N LYS A 366 -24.86 -0.37 20.29
CA LYS A 366 -23.96 0.80 20.22
C LYS A 366 -24.55 1.86 19.30
N THR A 367 -24.31 3.13 19.64
CA THR A 367 -24.70 4.29 18.84
C THR A 367 -23.57 5.31 18.85
N GLY A 368 -23.59 6.27 17.93
CA GLY A 368 -22.60 7.34 17.86
C GLY A 368 -21.57 7.14 16.76
N LYS A 369 -20.41 7.77 16.96
CA LYS A 369 -19.31 7.89 16.00
C LYS A 369 -18.36 6.72 16.18
N VAL A 370 -18.32 5.78 15.23
CA VAL A 370 -17.52 4.56 15.35
C VAL A 370 -16.06 4.79 14.95
N ASP A 371 -15.16 4.35 15.81
CA ASP A 371 -13.72 4.40 15.58
C ASP A 371 -13.23 3.09 14.95
N ILE A 372 -13.62 1.94 15.50
CA ILE A 372 -13.12 0.63 15.08
C ILE A 372 -14.30 -0.28 14.73
N VAL A 373 -14.30 -0.82 13.52
CA VAL A 373 -15.30 -1.76 13.02
C VAL A 373 -14.61 -3.06 12.67
N ARG A 374 -15.08 -4.17 13.24
CA ARG A 374 -14.69 -5.52 12.81
C ARG A 374 -15.94 -6.25 12.30
N VAL A 375 -15.92 -6.69 11.05
CA VAL A 375 -16.96 -7.53 10.44
C VAL A 375 -16.36 -8.87 10.02
N GLY A 376 -17.15 -9.94 10.09
CA GLY A 376 -16.66 -11.29 9.77
C GLY A 376 -15.77 -11.89 10.86
N VAL A 377 -15.01 -12.91 10.45
CA VAL A 377 -14.13 -13.71 11.31
C VAL A 377 -12.79 -13.01 11.51
N SER A 378 -12.23 -13.14 12.72
CA SER A 378 -10.86 -12.77 13.03
C SER A 378 -10.41 -13.59 14.24
N ARG A 379 -9.26 -14.28 14.17
CA ARG A 379 -8.77 -15.17 15.23
C ARG A 379 -7.61 -14.51 15.98
N ASP A 380 -7.46 -14.88 17.25
CA ASP A 380 -6.32 -14.53 18.11
C ASP A 380 -5.91 -13.04 18.14
N SER A 381 -6.87 -12.15 17.85
CA SER A 381 -6.65 -10.71 17.80
C SER A 381 -6.81 -10.07 19.17
N CYS A 382 -6.15 -8.93 19.36
CA CYS A 382 -6.08 -8.26 20.64
C CYS A 382 -6.21 -6.73 20.49
N ILE A 383 -6.61 -6.09 21.58
CA ILE A 383 -6.71 -4.63 21.66
C ILE A 383 -6.39 -4.19 23.09
N ILE A 384 -5.57 -3.15 23.24
CA ILE A 384 -5.36 -2.48 24.53
C ILE A 384 -6.15 -1.18 24.59
N ASN A 385 -6.40 -0.70 25.81
CA ASN A 385 -7.06 0.58 26.06
C ASN A 385 -8.40 0.77 25.32
N ARG A 386 -9.12 -0.34 25.10
CA ARG A 386 -10.39 -0.38 24.36
C ARG A 386 -11.42 0.66 24.77
N HIS A 387 -11.43 1.03 26.06
CA HIS A 387 -12.33 2.02 26.64
C HIS A 387 -12.19 3.43 26.02
N GLN A 388 -11.10 3.70 25.30
CA GLN A 388 -10.86 4.97 24.60
C GLN A 388 -11.62 5.08 23.26
N TYR A 389 -12.11 3.97 22.72
CA TYR A 389 -12.66 3.91 21.37
C TYR A 389 -14.14 3.52 21.36
N VAL A 390 -14.90 4.06 20.42
CA VAL A 390 -16.20 3.49 20.06
C VAL A 390 -15.96 2.35 19.09
N THR A 391 -16.13 1.11 19.56
CA THR A 391 -15.81 -0.07 18.76
C THR A 391 -17.04 -0.92 18.49
N VAL A 392 -17.06 -1.66 17.39
CA VAL A 392 -18.06 -2.70 17.14
C VAL A 392 -17.37 -3.95 16.62
N GLY A 393 -17.77 -5.11 17.13
CA GLY A 393 -17.23 -6.40 16.71
C GLY A 393 -15.93 -6.83 17.40
N VAL A 394 -15.27 -5.98 18.17
CA VAL A 394 -14.02 -6.37 18.86
C VAL A 394 -14.26 -6.86 20.30
N ASP A 395 -15.52 -6.98 20.73
CA ASP A 395 -15.88 -7.27 22.13
C ASP A 395 -15.21 -8.53 22.71
N LYS A 396 -14.98 -9.56 21.87
CA LYS A 396 -14.36 -10.83 22.29
C LYS A 396 -12.83 -10.88 22.13
N TRP A 397 -12.20 -9.83 21.59
CA TRP A 397 -10.75 -9.80 21.44
C TRP A 397 -10.05 -9.80 22.80
N ALA A 398 -8.85 -10.37 22.86
CA ALA A 398 -8.05 -10.41 24.08
C ALA A 398 -7.43 -9.03 24.38
N GLU A 399 -6.88 -8.88 25.59
CA GLU A 399 -5.91 -7.82 25.87
C GLU A 399 -4.57 -8.22 25.23
N CYS A 400 -3.84 -7.29 24.61
CA CYS A 400 -2.56 -7.62 23.99
C CYS A 400 -1.49 -7.97 25.04
N GLY A 401 -0.62 -8.93 24.70
CA GLY A 401 0.55 -9.28 25.51
C GLY A 401 1.74 -8.31 25.36
N PHE A 402 1.63 -7.31 24.49
CA PHE A 402 2.61 -6.27 24.20
C PHE A 402 1.89 -4.94 23.98
N THR A 403 2.62 -3.83 24.09
CA THR A 403 2.04 -2.48 24.10
C THR A 403 2.69 -1.52 23.11
N HIS A 404 3.80 -1.90 22.48
CA HIS A 404 4.47 -1.09 21.45
C HIS A 404 5.27 -1.95 20.47
N THR A 405 5.71 -1.38 19.35
CA THR A 405 6.61 -2.03 18.37
C THR A 405 8.03 -1.45 18.37
N GLY A 406 8.39 -0.65 19.38
CA GLY A 406 9.67 0.06 19.47
C GLY A 406 10.94 -0.78 19.28
N ASP A 407 10.91 -2.10 19.54
CA ASP A 407 12.07 -2.99 19.29
C ASP A 407 12.24 -3.34 17.79
N VAL A 408 11.19 -3.20 16.99
CA VAL A 408 11.21 -3.38 15.53
C VAL A 408 11.42 -2.00 14.88
N LEU A 409 12.68 -1.63 14.68
CA LEU A 409 13.03 -0.35 14.05
C LEU A 409 12.76 -0.35 12.54
N THR A 410 13.09 -1.44 11.87
CA THR A 410 12.89 -1.62 10.43
C THR A 410 12.82 -3.10 10.09
N TYR A 411 12.11 -3.43 9.00
CA TYR A 411 12.22 -4.74 8.35
C TYR A 411 13.23 -4.76 7.20
N LEU A 412 13.83 -3.62 6.85
CA LEU A 412 14.96 -3.61 5.92
C LEU A 412 16.09 -4.49 6.44
N LEU A 413 16.73 -5.20 5.51
CA LEU A 413 17.80 -6.14 5.83
C LEU A 413 19.12 -5.39 6.00
N ASP A 414 19.99 -5.91 6.88
CA ASP A 414 21.34 -5.36 7.09
C ASP A 414 22.21 -5.48 5.83
N GLU A 415 22.05 -6.58 5.10
CA GLU A 415 22.76 -6.89 3.86
C GLU A 415 21.78 -6.84 2.67
N PRO A 416 22.21 -6.32 1.50
CA PRO A 416 21.40 -6.34 0.29
C PRO A 416 20.98 -7.75 -0.11
N VAL A 417 19.76 -7.88 -0.65
CA VAL A 417 19.30 -9.13 -1.25
C VAL A 417 20.05 -9.33 -2.56
N PRO A 418 20.71 -10.47 -2.79
CA PRO A 418 21.40 -10.71 -4.06
C PRO A 418 20.41 -10.69 -5.24
N PRO A 419 20.88 -10.39 -6.46
CA PRO A 419 20.06 -10.54 -7.66
C PRO A 419 19.42 -11.92 -7.74
N ARG A 420 18.17 -11.98 -8.17
CA ARG A 420 17.43 -13.24 -8.28
C ARG A 420 18.05 -14.11 -9.38
N GLU A 421 18.54 -15.28 -9.00
CA GLU A 421 18.86 -16.32 -9.97
C GLU A 421 17.56 -16.95 -10.48
N ILE A 422 17.26 -16.74 -11.76
CA ILE A 422 16.06 -17.27 -12.41
C ILE A 422 16.47 -18.52 -13.19
N ASP A 423 15.96 -19.68 -12.78
CA ASP A 423 16.03 -20.87 -13.62
C ASP A 423 15.33 -20.55 -14.96
N PRO A 424 15.98 -20.75 -16.11
CA PRO A 424 15.34 -20.54 -17.41
C PRO A 424 13.97 -21.22 -17.56
N ALA A 425 13.75 -22.36 -16.89
CA ALA A 425 12.46 -23.04 -16.87
C ALA A 425 11.36 -22.26 -16.12
N GLU A 426 11.74 -21.43 -15.14
CA GLU A 426 10.83 -20.60 -14.34
C GLU A 426 10.70 -19.17 -14.91
N ALA A 427 11.38 -18.84 -16.01
CA ALA A 427 11.36 -17.48 -16.59
C ALA A 427 9.94 -16.97 -16.86
N GLY A 428 9.08 -17.82 -17.42
CA GLY A 428 7.68 -17.49 -17.69
C GLY A 428 6.88 -17.18 -16.42
N LYS A 429 7.12 -17.96 -15.36
CA LYS A 429 6.52 -17.72 -14.05
C LYS A 429 7.01 -16.41 -13.47
N VAL A 430 8.32 -16.18 -13.40
CA VAL A 430 8.88 -14.95 -12.81
C VAL A 430 8.39 -13.70 -13.56
N ALA A 431 8.34 -13.76 -14.90
CA ALA A 431 7.76 -12.68 -15.70
C ALA A 431 6.27 -12.47 -15.39
N TYR A 432 5.47 -13.54 -15.29
CA TYR A 432 4.07 -13.41 -14.88
C TYR A 432 3.94 -12.77 -13.49
N LEU A 433 4.71 -13.25 -12.50
CA LEU A 433 4.67 -12.77 -11.12
C LEU A 433 5.08 -11.29 -11.02
N GLY A 434 6.13 -10.88 -11.73
CA GLY A 434 6.71 -9.54 -11.61
C GLY A 434 6.06 -8.48 -12.49
N ILE A 435 5.29 -8.88 -13.52
CA ILE A 435 4.79 -7.97 -14.55
C ILE A 435 3.29 -8.09 -14.75
N CYS A 436 2.78 -9.31 -14.87
CA CYS A 436 1.40 -9.55 -15.30
C CYS A 436 0.41 -9.69 -14.13
N ALA A 437 0.84 -10.29 -13.02
CA ALA A 437 -0.01 -10.64 -11.90
C ALA A 437 -0.63 -9.40 -11.21
N GLY A 438 0.02 -8.23 -11.26
CA GLY A 438 -0.55 -6.97 -10.77
C GLY A 438 -1.73 -6.43 -11.58
N CYS A 439 -2.06 -7.03 -12.72
CA CYS A 439 -3.23 -6.69 -13.53
C CYS A 439 -4.15 -7.90 -13.77
N HIS A 440 -3.64 -9.12 -13.61
CA HIS A 440 -4.30 -10.36 -13.99
C HIS A 440 -4.26 -11.37 -12.85
N THR A 441 -5.35 -11.48 -12.09
CA THR A 441 -5.52 -12.61 -11.16
C THR A 441 -6.02 -13.85 -11.91
N TYR A 442 -5.93 -15.03 -11.31
CA TYR A 442 -6.37 -16.26 -11.98
C TYR A 442 -7.89 -16.25 -12.32
N THR A 443 -8.74 -15.86 -11.35
CA THR A 443 -10.21 -15.93 -11.49
C THR A 443 -10.95 -14.59 -11.38
N GLY A 444 -10.39 -13.62 -10.68
CA GLY A 444 -11.02 -12.33 -10.37
C GLY A 444 -10.71 -11.24 -11.39
N ARG A 445 -11.63 -10.28 -11.50
CA ARG A 445 -11.40 -9.04 -12.24
C ARG A 445 -10.53 -8.11 -11.40
N MET A 446 -9.42 -7.67 -11.97
CA MET A 446 -8.58 -6.61 -11.42
C MET A 446 -8.62 -5.45 -12.42
N ILE A 447 -7.48 -5.07 -13.00
CA ILE A 447 -7.41 -4.09 -14.09
C ILE A 447 -7.65 -4.77 -15.44
N GLY A 448 -7.05 -5.95 -15.64
CA GLY A 448 -7.20 -6.79 -16.82
C GLY A 448 -8.16 -7.96 -16.60
N PRO A 449 -8.51 -8.69 -17.68
CA PRO A 449 -9.32 -9.90 -17.56
C PRO A 449 -8.60 -10.99 -16.75
N PRO A 450 -9.35 -11.88 -16.08
CA PRO A 450 -8.78 -13.03 -15.38
C PRO A 450 -7.96 -13.94 -16.31
N VAL A 451 -6.91 -14.59 -15.78
CA VAL A 451 -6.07 -15.52 -16.58
C VAL A 451 -6.91 -16.65 -17.19
N GLN A 452 -7.90 -17.20 -16.48
CA GLN A 452 -8.83 -18.20 -17.04
C GLN A 452 -9.58 -17.72 -18.29
N VAL A 453 -9.86 -16.42 -18.39
CA VAL A 453 -10.50 -15.82 -19.58
C VAL A 453 -9.49 -15.68 -20.71
N ILE A 454 -8.24 -15.31 -20.39
CA ILE A 454 -7.14 -15.27 -21.36
C ILE A 454 -6.89 -16.67 -21.94
N GLN A 455 -6.86 -17.70 -21.09
CA GLN A 455 -6.76 -19.11 -21.50
C GLN A 455 -7.86 -19.50 -22.49
N ALA A 456 -9.11 -19.10 -22.24
CA ALA A 456 -10.21 -19.38 -23.16
C ALA A 456 -10.11 -18.61 -24.50
N LEU A 457 -9.41 -17.47 -24.53
CA LEU A 457 -9.24 -16.65 -25.74
C LEU A 457 -8.13 -17.16 -26.65
N TYR A 458 -7.03 -17.67 -26.06
CA TYR A 458 -5.84 -18.08 -26.80
C TYR A 458 -5.66 -19.59 -26.88
N MET A 459 -6.31 -20.38 -26.01
CA MET A 459 -6.28 -21.84 -26.01
C MET A 459 -4.83 -22.36 -26.04
N ASP A 460 -4.43 -23.05 -27.11
CA ASP A 460 -3.08 -23.62 -27.30
C ASP A 460 -2.17 -22.72 -28.17
N ASP A 461 -2.45 -21.41 -28.24
CA ASP A 461 -1.69 -20.43 -29.04
C ASP A 461 -0.87 -19.46 -28.17
N PRO A 462 0.25 -19.93 -27.56
CA PRO A 462 1.15 -19.07 -26.78
C PRO A 462 1.81 -17.99 -27.65
N GLN A 463 2.04 -18.25 -28.94
CA GLN A 463 2.64 -17.26 -29.83
C GLN A 463 1.66 -16.09 -30.07
N GLY A 464 0.39 -16.36 -30.32
CA GLY A 464 -0.63 -15.33 -30.48
C GLY A 464 -0.79 -14.48 -29.21
N LEU A 465 -0.68 -15.08 -28.03
CA LEU A 465 -0.67 -14.34 -26.77
C LEU A 465 0.62 -13.49 -26.62
N ALA A 466 1.79 -14.03 -26.93
CA ALA A 466 3.06 -13.29 -26.90
C ALA A 466 3.06 -12.09 -27.88
N ASP A 467 2.46 -12.26 -29.06
CA ASP A 467 2.29 -11.20 -30.05
C ASP A 467 1.33 -10.10 -29.56
N TYR A 468 0.24 -10.50 -28.87
CA TYR A 468 -0.68 -9.56 -28.23
C TYR A 468 -0.03 -8.81 -27.06
N ILE A 469 0.78 -9.48 -26.25
CA ILE A 469 1.53 -8.86 -25.14
C ILE A 469 2.44 -7.74 -25.66
N ALA A 470 3.05 -7.94 -26.83
CA ALA A 470 3.88 -6.95 -27.48
C ALA A 470 3.06 -5.80 -28.10
N ASN A 471 1.93 -6.12 -28.74
CA ASN A 471 1.12 -5.17 -29.51
C ASN A 471 -0.38 -5.28 -29.15
N PRO A 472 -0.77 -4.89 -27.94
CA PRO A 472 -2.13 -5.07 -27.47
C PRO A 472 -3.10 -4.14 -28.19
N VAL A 473 -4.23 -4.71 -28.60
CA VAL A 473 -5.37 -3.98 -29.17
C VAL A 473 -6.57 -4.10 -28.24
N LYS A 474 -7.40 -3.06 -28.15
CA LYS A 474 -8.62 -3.13 -27.33
C LYS A 474 -9.54 -4.23 -27.87
N LYS A 475 -9.69 -5.33 -27.13
CA LYS A 475 -10.56 -6.47 -27.48
C LYS A 475 -11.96 -6.38 -26.89
N ARG A 476 -12.08 -5.67 -25.77
CA ARG A 476 -13.28 -5.65 -24.93
C ARG A 476 -13.52 -4.25 -24.39
N ASP A 477 -14.78 -3.81 -24.39
CA ASP A 477 -15.14 -2.47 -23.93
C ASP A 477 -15.20 -2.32 -22.42
N ASP A 478 -15.39 -3.43 -21.69
CA ASP A 478 -15.46 -3.46 -20.24
C ASP A 478 -14.09 -3.46 -19.55
N TYR A 479 -12.99 -3.48 -20.32
CA TYR A 479 -11.61 -3.39 -19.82
C TYR A 479 -10.86 -2.22 -20.48
N PRO A 480 -9.91 -1.59 -19.77
CA PRO A 480 -8.97 -0.68 -20.39
C PRO A 480 -8.10 -1.42 -21.43
N GLN A 481 -7.54 -0.68 -22.40
CA GLN A 481 -6.54 -1.25 -23.30
C GLN A 481 -5.26 -1.55 -22.51
N MET A 482 -4.77 -2.78 -22.61
CA MET A 482 -3.51 -3.19 -22.01
C MET A 482 -2.33 -2.39 -22.59
N PRO A 483 -1.37 -1.94 -21.77
CA PRO A 483 -0.14 -1.33 -22.26
C PRO A 483 0.78 -2.36 -22.95
N PRO A 484 1.47 -2.01 -24.06
CA PRO A 484 2.44 -2.90 -24.68
C PRO A 484 3.57 -3.25 -23.71
N GLN A 485 3.98 -4.53 -23.72
CA GLN A 485 5.15 -5.04 -23.01
C GLN A 485 6.26 -5.38 -24.01
N ASP A 486 6.45 -4.53 -25.02
CA ASP A 486 7.41 -4.71 -26.12
C ASP A 486 8.88 -4.47 -25.71
N TYR A 487 9.08 -3.90 -24.52
CA TYR A 487 10.38 -3.80 -23.85
C TYR A 487 10.90 -5.18 -23.40
N LEU A 488 10.02 -6.16 -23.22
CA LEU A 488 10.41 -7.55 -22.96
C LEU A 488 10.92 -8.20 -24.24
N ASP A 489 12.01 -8.95 -24.12
CA ASP A 489 12.52 -9.72 -25.25
C ASP A 489 11.50 -10.79 -25.69
N PRO A 490 11.53 -11.21 -26.98
CA PRO A 490 10.57 -12.17 -27.50
C PRO A 490 10.53 -13.51 -26.76
N ALA A 491 11.66 -13.99 -26.21
CA ALA A 491 11.70 -15.26 -25.51
C ALA A 491 10.99 -15.16 -24.15
N THR A 492 11.21 -14.06 -23.41
CA THR A 492 10.47 -13.79 -22.16
C THR A 492 8.97 -13.67 -22.41
N ARG A 493 8.55 -12.98 -23.49
CA ARG A 493 7.12 -12.88 -23.87
C ARG A 493 6.50 -14.23 -24.21
N LEU A 494 7.23 -15.10 -24.90
CA LEU A 494 6.75 -16.45 -25.18
C LEU A 494 6.66 -17.29 -23.90
N ALA A 495 7.69 -17.25 -23.05
CA ALA A 495 7.73 -18.01 -21.81
C ALA A 495 6.57 -17.60 -20.87
N VAL A 496 6.27 -16.31 -20.73
CA VAL A 496 5.14 -15.86 -19.91
C VAL A 496 3.79 -16.27 -20.52
N ALA A 497 3.66 -16.25 -21.85
CA ALA A 497 2.46 -16.72 -22.52
C ALA A 497 2.24 -18.23 -22.29
N GLU A 498 3.28 -19.06 -22.44
CA GLU A 498 3.23 -20.50 -22.14
C GLU A 498 2.88 -20.76 -20.67
N TYR A 499 3.47 -20.00 -19.75
CA TYR A 499 3.15 -20.09 -18.34
C TYR A 499 1.69 -19.71 -18.06
N MET A 500 1.20 -18.59 -18.60
CA MET A 500 -0.20 -18.15 -18.41
C MET A 500 -1.20 -19.12 -19.02
N LEU A 501 -0.86 -19.84 -20.09
CA LEU A 501 -1.73 -20.85 -20.68
C LEU A 501 -1.68 -22.20 -19.95
N SER A 502 -0.62 -22.46 -19.17
CA SER A 502 -0.46 -23.70 -18.40
C SER A 502 -0.82 -23.58 -16.92
N VAL A 503 -0.86 -22.35 -16.36
CA VAL A 503 -1.18 -22.13 -14.96
C VAL A 503 -2.58 -22.65 -14.62
N THR A 504 -2.66 -23.49 -13.60
CA THR A 504 -3.93 -23.97 -13.04
C THR A 504 -4.24 -23.21 -11.76
N LYS A 505 -5.49 -23.29 -11.34
CA LYS A 505 -5.93 -22.73 -10.05
C LYS A 505 -5.06 -23.21 -8.90
#